data_AF-A0A6B3M1K2-F1
#
_entry.id   AF-A0A6B3M1K2-F1
#
_cell.length_a   1.000
_cell.length_b   1.000
_cell.length_c   1.000
_cell.angle_alpha   90.00
_cell.angle_beta   90.00
_cell.angle_gamma   90.00
#
_symmetry.space_group_name_H-M   'P 1'
#
loop_
_entity.id
_entity.type
_entity.pdbx_description
1 polymer ?
#
loop_
_entity_poly.entity_id
_entity_poly.type
_entity_poly.pdbx_seq_one_letter_code
_entity_poly.pdbx_strand_id
1 'polypeptide(L)'
;MLPKNQQALKEKHSPWLQQLENLALNALETDNWPDVFDCIYEKMEQLDLFTIELEQQQLHEGVNQPLPPSAFAQLLEEGLGAEA
;
A
#
# COMPACT_ATOMS: atom_id res chain seq x y z
N MET A 1 -2.38 10.22 -21.23
CA MET A 1 -2.84 10.98 -20.05
C MET A 1 -3.22 9.96 -18.98
N LEU A 2 -2.58 9.99 -17.81
CA LEU A 2 -2.97 9.10 -16.70
C LEU A 2 -4.39 9.51 -16.24
N PRO A 3 -5.30 8.57 -15.94
CA PRO A 3 -6.60 8.86 -15.35
C PRO A 3 -6.46 9.81 -14.14
N LYS A 4 -7.41 10.74 -13.97
CA LYS A 4 -7.38 11.74 -12.87
C LYS A 4 -7.12 11.13 -11.49
N ASN A 5 -7.65 9.94 -11.24
CA ASN A 5 -7.44 9.20 -9.99
C ASN A 5 -5.98 8.76 -9.81
N GLN A 6 -5.29 8.37 -10.89
CA GLN A 6 -3.86 8.04 -10.87
C GLN A 6 -3.01 9.30 -10.67
N GLN A 7 -3.45 10.45 -11.17
CA GLN A 7 -2.77 11.73 -10.94
C GLN A 7 -2.85 12.16 -9.46
N ALA A 8 -4.04 12.08 -8.86
CA ALA A 8 -4.24 12.39 -7.44
C ALA A 8 -3.48 11.41 -6.52
N LEU A 9 -3.46 10.12 -6.84
CA LEU A 9 -2.62 9.13 -6.16
C LEU A 9 -1.13 9.47 -6.31
N LYS A 10 -0.70 9.82 -7.52
CA LYS A 10 0.70 10.20 -7.75
C LYS A 10 1.08 11.42 -6.93
N GLU A 11 0.29 12.49 -6.93
CA GLU A 11 0.58 13.71 -6.17
C GLU A 11 0.58 13.46 -4.65
N LYS A 12 -0.37 12.68 -4.14
CA LYS A 12 -0.49 12.38 -2.71
C LYS A 12 0.66 11.49 -2.19
N HIS A 13 1.16 10.58 -3.03
CA HIS A 13 2.21 9.63 -2.64
C HIS A 13 3.61 10.01 -3.15
N SER A 14 3.73 11.03 -4.02
CA SER A 14 5.01 11.53 -4.54
C SER A 14 6.02 11.91 -3.45
N PRO A 15 5.64 12.55 -2.33
CA PRO A 15 6.60 12.90 -1.27
C PRO A 15 7.22 11.65 -0.62
N TRP A 16 6.43 10.61 -0.40
CA TRP A 16 6.92 9.34 0.16
C TRP A 16 7.86 8.62 -0.81
N LEU A 17 7.54 8.59 -2.12
CA LEU A 17 8.42 8.01 -3.14
C LEU A 17 9.79 8.71 -3.18
N GLN A 18 9.80 10.04 -3.04
CA GLN A 18 11.02 10.83 -3.02
C GLN A 18 11.85 10.57 -1.75
N GLN A 19 11.20 10.37 -0.60
CA GLN A 19 11.88 9.96 0.63
C GLN A 19 12.52 8.56 0.48
N LEU A 20 11.79 7.60 -0.08
CA LEU A 20 12.29 6.25 -0.32
C LEU A 20 13.50 6.24 -1.25
N GLU A 21 13.45 7.03 -2.33
CA GLU A 21 14.58 7.18 -3.26
C GLU A 21 15.83 7.72 -2.55
N ASN A 22 15.69 8.76 -1.72
CA ASN A 22 16.81 9.32 -0.96
C ASN A 22 17.40 8.32 0.04
N LEU A 23 16.55 7.55 0.73
CA LEU A 23 17.00 6.51 1.66
C LEU A 23 17.74 5.40 0.91
N ALA A 24 17.24 4.98 -0.25
CA ALA A 24 17.91 3.98 -1.07
C ALA A 24 19.27 4.45 -1.58
N LEU A 25 19.39 5.71 -2.02
CA LEU A 25 20.67 6.30 -2.41
C LEU A 25 21.67 6.34 -1.24
N ASN A 26 21.21 6.77 -0.06
CA ASN A 26 22.04 6.78 1.15
C ASN A 26 22.46 5.36 1.57
N ALA A 27 21.58 4.37 1.47
CA ALA A 27 21.89 2.98 1.80
C ALA A 27 22.94 2.37 0.86
N LEU A 28 22.98 2.78 -0.41
CA LEU A 28 24.05 2.37 -1.33
C LEU A 28 25.44 2.87 -0.89
N GLU A 29 25.51 4.02 -0.22
CA GLU A 29 26.76 4.60 0.27
C GLU A 29 27.14 4.13 1.68
N THR A 30 26.14 3.87 2.53
CA THR A 30 26.32 3.63 3.97
C THR A 30 26.01 2.22 4.44
N ASP A 31 25.48 1.36 3.55
CA ASP A 31 24.93 0.03 3.83
C ASP A 31 23.76 0.03 4.85
N ASN A 32 23.16 1.19 5.11
CA ASN A 32 22.05 1.34 6.05
C ASN A 32 20.68 1.02 5.41
N TRP A 33 20.52 -0.23 4.97
CA TRP A 33 19.25 -0.74 4.46
C TRP A 33 18.09 -0.80 5.46
N PRO A 34 18.29 -0.94 6.79
CA PRO A 34 17.19 -0.92 7.75
C PRO A 34 16.23 0.27 7.59
N ASP A 35 16.75 1.49 7.45
CA ASP A 35 15.91 2.69 7.26
C ASP A 35 15.04 2.63 5.99
N VAL A 36 15.54 1.98 4.93
CA VAL A 36 14.79 1.77 3.69
C VAL A 36 13.63 0.82 3.94
N PHE A 37 13.87 -0.29 4.64
CA PHE A 37 12.84 -1.27 4.95
C PHE A 37 11.80 -0.70 5.92
N ASP A 38 12.21 0.03 6.95
CA ASP A 38 11.31 0.69 7.89
C ASP A 38 10.38 1.68 7.15
N CYS A 39 10.92 2.49 6.24
CA CYS A 39 10.14 3.42 5.42
C CYS A 39 9.09 2.71 4.53
N ILE A 40 9.40 1.50 4.04
CA ILE A 40 8.45 0.69 3.25
C ILE A 40 7.38 0.09 4.17
N TYR A 41 7.76 -0.50 5.29
CA TYR A 41 6.82 -1.14 6.22
C TYR A 41 5.83 -0.14 6.82
N GLU A 42 6.30 1.04 7.25
CA GLU A 42 5.43 2.12 7.72
C GLU A 42 4.40 2.51 6.65
N LYS A 43 4.80 2.50 5.37
CA LYS A 43 3.86 2.85 4.30
C LYS A 43 2.82 1.78 4.06
N MET A 44 3.21 0.51 4.15
CA MET A 44 2.29 -0.61 4.05
C MET A 44 1.25 -0.56 5.17
N GLU A 45 1.67 -0.33 6.41
CA GLU A 45 0.75 -0.20 7.54
C GLU A 45 -0.25 0.96 7.35
N GLN A 46 0.20 2.12 6.87
CA GLN A 46 -0.69 3.24 6.56
C GLN A 46 -1.72 2.91 5.47
N LEU A 47 -1.34 2.12 4.47
CA LEU A 47 -2.24 1.70 3.39
C LEU A 47 -3.25 0.66 3.87
N ASP A 48 -2.84 -0.24 4.76
CA ASP A 48 -3.73 -1.22 5.38
C ASP A 48 -4.75 -0.54 6.29
N LEU A 49 -4.31 0.38 7.15
CA LEU A 49 -5.21 1.18 8.00
C LEU A 49 -6.21 1.97 7.16
N PHE A 50 -5.76 2.63 6.09
CA PHE A 50 -6.64 3.35 5.17
C PHE A 50 -7.69 2.43 4.53
N THR A 51 -7.30 1.21 4.18
CA THR A 51 -8.20 0.20 3.59
C THR A 51 -9.26 -0.22 4.61
N ILE A 52 -8.86 -0.51 5.85
CA ILE A 52 -9.78 -0.86 6.95
C ILE A 52 -10.76 0.28 7.27
N GLU A 53 -10.28 1.54 7.28
CA GLU A 53 -11.14 2.70 7.49
C GLU A 53 -12.17 2.87 6.37
N LEU A 54 -11.78 2.61 5.12
CA LEU A 54 -12.67 2.60 3.96
C LEU A 54 -13.74 1.50 4.06
N GLU A 55 -13.35 0.30 4.50
CA GLU A 55 -14.27 -0.82 4.73
C GLU A 55 -15.30 -0.47 5.81
N GLN A 56 -14.87 0.14 6.91
CA GLN A 56 -15.78 0.56 7.98
C GLN A 56 -16.75 1.67 7.52
N GLN A 57 -16.29 2.66 6.77
CA GLN A 57 -17.16 3.72 6.24
C GLN A 57 -18.23 3.16 5.29
N GLN A 58 -17.89 2.22 4.41
CA GLN A 58 -18.85 1.57 3.51
C GLN A 58 -19.86 0.68 4.26
N LEU A 59 -19.43 0.01 5.34
CA LEU A 59 -20.32 -0.75 6.22
C LEU A 59 -21.33 0.15 6.97
N HIS A 60 -20.92 1.36 7.35
CA HIS A 60 -21.79 2.33 8.03
C HIS A 60 -22.75 3.08 7.09
N GLU A 61 -22.46 3.17 5.78
CA GLU A 61 -23.34 3.80 4.79
C GLU A 61 -24.41 2.88 4.17
N GLY A 62 -24.55 1.62 4.65
CA GLY A 62 -25.71 0.78 4.32
C GLY A 62 -25.81 0.32 2.86
N VAL A 63 -24.68 0.29 2.12
CA VAL A 63 -24.63 -0.31 0.79
C VAL A 63 -24.37 -1.80 0.95
N ASN A 64 -25.43 -2.61 0.85
CA ASN A 64 -25.36 -4.08 0.80
C ASN A 64 -24.72 -4.55 -0.53
N GLN A 65 -23.43 -4.32 -0.71
CA GLN A 65 -22.67 -4.92 -1.79
C GLN A 65 -21.48 -5.67 -1.20
N PRO A 66 -21.37 -7.00 -1.40
CA PRO A 66 -20.21 -7.73 -0.93
C PRO A 66 -18.97 -7.18 -1.66
N LEU A 67 -18.05 -6.62 -0.89
CA LEU A 67 -16.76 -6.17 -1.42
C LEU A 67 -15.96 -7.39 -1.90
N PRO A 68 -15.25 -7.28 -3.05
CA PRO A 68 -14.25 -8.27 -3.39
C PRO A 68 -13.15 -8.25 -2.31
N PRO A 69 -12.59 -9.41 -1.93
CA PRO A 69 -11.52 -9.50 -0.93
C PRO A 69 -10.38 -8.53 -1.26
N SER A 70 -9.61 -8.08 -0.26
CA SER A 70 -8.48 -7.19 -0.52
C SER A 70 -7.55 -7.81 -1.57
N ALA A 71 -6.97 -7.00 -2.45
CA ALA A 71 -6.08 -7.51 -3.49
C ALA A 71 -4.93 -8.34 -2.89
N PHE A 72 -4.50 -8.02 -1.67
CA PHE A 72 -3.53 -8.80 -0.92
C PHE A 72 -4.09 -10.11 -0.35
N ALA A 73 -5.33 -10.12 0.16
CA ALA A 73 -6.01 -11.35 0.59
C ALA A 73 -6.20 -12.32 -0.59
N GLN A 74 -6.53 -11.81 -1.78
CA GLN A 74 -6.61 -12.60 -3.01
C GLN A 74 -5.23 -13.18 -3.38
N LEU A 75 -4.17 -12.37 -3.32
CA LEU A 75 -2.80 -12.82 -3.58
C LEU A 75 -2.30 -13.84 -2.53
N LEU A 76 -2.73 -13.71 -1.28
CA LEU A 76 -2.43 -14.67 -0.21
C LEU A 76 -3.14 -16.01 -0.42
N GLU A 77 -4.42 -15.99 -0.80
CA GLU A 77 -5.18 -17.21 -1.11
C GLU A 77 -4.64 -17.90 -2.38
N GLU A 78 -4.28 -17.13 -3.41
CA GLU A 78 -3.63 -17.67 -4.62
C GLU A 78 -2.22 -18.21 -4.35
N GLY A 79 -1.49 -17.64 -3.38
CA GLY A 79 -0.16 -18.11 -2.97
C GLY A 79 -0.18 -19.31 -2.00
N LEU A 80 -1.26 -19.50 -1.23
CA LEU A 80 -1.41 -20.58 -0.24
C LEU A 80 -2.27 -21.76 -0.72
N GLY A 81 -2.98 -21.62 -1.85
CA GLY A 81 -3.88 -22.65 -2.40
C GLY A 81 -3.27 -23.61 -3.41
N ALA A 82 -1.98 -23.46 -3.76
CA ALA A 82 -1.31 -24.29 -4.76
C ALA A 82 -0.56 -25.49 -4.16
N GLU A 83 -1.17 -26.24 -3.24
CA GLU A 83 -0.71 -27.61 -2.90
C GLU A 83 -1.80 -28.38 -2.13
N ALA A 84 -2.59 -29.18 -2.87
CA ALA A 84 -3.33 -30.35 -2.38
C ALA A 84 -3.53 -31.36 -3.53
#